data_AF-A0A8E2EQ12-F1
#
_entry.id   AF-A0A8E2EQ12-F1
#
_cell.length_a   1.000
_cell.length_b   1.000
_cell.length_c   1.000
_cell.angle_alpha   90.00
_cell.angle_beta   90.00
_cell.angle_gamma   90.00
#
_symmetry.space_group_name_H-M   'P 1'
#
loop_
_entity.id
_entity.type
_entity.pdbx_description
1 polymer ?
#
loop_
_entity_poly.entity_id
_entity_poly.type
_entity_poly.pdbx_seq_one_letter_code
_entity_poly.pdbx_strand_id
1 'polypeptide(L)'
;MIADLDFLSSHPFVRSTARDKVFGTIFGSALGDAIGLYTEFLPQHEAERSYPLRKFSLISPVTPVRSDSHRSKFYTKNAWTDDTDHALLIILSYLHNEGKISPRDFAARLQIWIEQGLRCLDRPPMGIGQLVGGVVKDPAFLESPEDVARKRWIKSGRHVAPNGSLMRTHPLGIMCVGFDLEKTFRIAADMSVVTHADPRCVVACCISTALIRGILRGEIVVEADVDAILQQAYDWVKAQPELLDPGQDAELTPREVAGLLDLKEFERHVHAKSWDDLKLDSAQQIGYVYKCLGCAILALRLGMRQTASHFPTSPDVFEDLITDLIMCGGDADTNACVTGAILGCWVGYSCLPPTWSNGLTHGEWLGKKTGRLCRMVGVACGSVEAVKEIDADTAPDGGKGLLSKEELDRRERDIILMILTRDKERKEEEEGEKQKAQGKGFGRWLKGISGSSSVN
;
A
#
# COMPACT_ATOMS: atom_id res chain seq x y z
N MET A 1 -19.05 20.00 14.42
CA MET A 1 -18.53 20.72 13.25
C MET A 1 -19.18 20.13 12.02
N ILE A 2 -19.79 20.98 11.19
CA ILE A 2 -20.40 20.59 9.92
C ILE A 2 -19.24 20.26 8.97
N ALA A 3 -19.29 19.11 8.30
CA ALA A 3 -18.31 18.74 7.29
C ALA A 3 -18.40 19.75 6.13
N ASP A 4 -17.28 20.41 5.78
CA ASP A 4 -17.24 21.35 4.67
C ASP A 4 -17.21 20.60 3.34
N LEU A 5 -18.40 20.36 2.79
CA LEU A 5 -18.64 19.64 1.55
C LEU A 5 -19.31 20.51 0.49
N ASP A 6 -19.38 21.82 0.71
CA ASP A 6 -20.09 22.75 -0.18
C ASP A 6 -19.46 22.76 -1.58
N PHE A 7 -18.15 22.53 -1.67
CA PHE A 7 -17.42 22.40 -2.94
C PHE A 7 -18.00 21.31 -3.85
N LEU A 8 -18.56 20.22 -3.30
CA LEU A 8 -19.18 19.12 -4.08
C LEU A 8 -20.48 19.54 -4.77
N SER A 9 -21.05 20.68 -4.38
CA SER A 9 -22.27 21.23 -4.95
C SER A 9 -22.00 22.37 -5.93
N SER A 10 -20.73 22.73 -6.16
CA SER A 10 -20.34 23.80 -7.09
C SER A 10 -20.71 23.50 -8.55
N HIS A 11 -20.64 22.23 -8.97
CA HIS A 11 -21.06 21.76 -10.30
C HIS A 11 -21.39 20.27 -10.26
N PRO A 12 -22.38 19.76 -11.03
CA PRO A 12 -22.71 18.33 -11.08
C PRO A 12 -21.51 17.41 -11.37
N PHE A 13 -20.58 17.88 -12.22
CA PHE A 13 -19.36 17.14 -12.55
C PHE A 13 -18.35 17.05 -11.40
N VAL A 14 -18.31 18.01 -10.47
CA VAL A 14 -17.38 17.95 -9.33
C VAL A 14 -17.67 16.71 -8.49
N ARG A 15 -18.95 16.42 -8.25
CA ARG A 15 -19.35 15.24 -7.48
C ARG A 15 -19.00 13.93 -8.19
N SER A 16 -19.25 13.84 -9.50
CA SER A 16 -18.90 12.64 -10.26
C SER A 16 -17.39 12.44 -10.31
N THR A 17 -16.62 13.51 -10.50
CA THR A 17 -15.15 13.48 -10.51
C THR A 17 -14.60 13.09 -9.13
N ALA A 18 -15.10 13.68 -8.04
CA ALA A 18 -14.70 13.31 -6.69
C ALA A 18 -14.99 11.82 -6.43
N ARG A 19 -16.16 11.32 -6.84
CA ARG A 19 -16.48 9.88 -6.74
C ARG A 19 -15.53 9.01 -7.56
N ASP A 20 -15.24 9.39 -8.80
CA ASP A 20 -14.29 8.66 -9.65
C ASP A 20 -12.89 8.61 -9.03
N LYS A 21 -12.44 9.73 -8.45
CA LYS A 21 -11.18 9.84 -7.72
C LYS A 21 -11.16 9.03 -6.42
N VAL A 22 -12.26 8.96 -5.66
CA VAL A 22 -12.36 8.08 -4.47
C VAL A 22 -12.21 6.61 -4.87
N PHE A 23 -12.90 6.18 -5.93
CA PHE A 23 -12.70 4.82 -6.47
C PHE A 23 -11.27 4.63 -6.97
N GLY A 24 -10.70 5.65 -7.62
CA GLY A 24 -9.33 5.68 -8.10
C GLY A 24 -8.33 5.49 -6.96
N THR A 25 -8.54 6.13 -5.82
CA THR A 25 -7.69 5.95 -4.62
C THR A 25 -7.75 4.52 -4.10
N ILE A 26 -8.94 3.97 -3.86
CA ILE A 26 -9.08 2.63 -3.25
C ILE A 26 -8.62 1.52 -4.20
N PHE A 27 -9.06 1.55 -5.47
CA PHE A 27 -8.63 0.56 -6.45
C PHE A 27 -7.18 0.78 -6.87
N GLY A 28 -6.73 2.03 -7.05
CA GLY A 28 -5.35 2.31 -7.39
C GLY A 28 -4.39 1.75 -6.34
N SER A 29 -4.73 1.87 -5.05
CA SER A 29 -3.99 1.24 -3.97
C SER A 29 -3.96 -0.29 -4.09
N ALA A 30 -5.13 -0.92 -4.24
CA ALA A 30 -5.24 -2.37 -4.29
C ALA A 30 -4.61 -3.00 -5.55
N LEU A 31 -4.64 -2.29 -6.68
CA LEU A 31 -3.96 -2.68 -7.90
C LEU A 31 -2.46 -2.50 -7.79
N GLY A 32 -2.01 -1.38 -7.19
CA GLY A 32 -0.59 -1.15 -6.93
C GLY A 32 0.01 -2.25 -6.06
N ASP A 33 -0.66 -2.59 -4.96
CA ASP A 33 -0.33 -3.73 -4.08
C ASP A 33 -0.24 -5.05 -4.88
N ALA A 34 -1.33 -5.46 -5.54
CA ALA A 34 -1.40 -6.73 -6.25
C ALA A 34 -0.38 -6.86 -7.41
N ILE A 35 -0.10 -5.76 -8.12
CA ILE A 35 0.88 -5.71 -9.21
C ILE A 35 2.31 -5.63 -8.66
N GLY A 36 2.54 -4.88 -7.58
CA GLY A 36 3.87 -4.75 -6.96
C GLY A 36 4.40 -6.07 -6.38
N LEU A 37 3.52 -6.97 -5.93
CA LEU A 37 3.88 -8.33 -5.51
C LEU A 37 4.70 -9.09 -6.58
N TYR A 38 4.51 -8.80 -7.88
CA TYR A 38 5.27 -9.43 -8.95
C TYR A 38 6.78 -9.19 -8.83
N THR A 39 7.21 -8.10 -8.21
CA THR A 39 8.62 -7.66 -8.15
C THR A 39 9.14 -7.32 -6.74
N GLU A 40 8.28 -7.37 -5.72
CA GLU A 40 8.64 -7.30 -4.29
C GLU A 40 9.88 -8.16 -3.91
N PHE A 41 10.80 -7.55 -3.19
CA PHE A 41 12.12 -8.05 -2.78
C PHE A 41 13.07 -8.50 -3.89
N LEU A 42 12.72 -8.29 -5.17
CA LEU A 42 13.67 -8.49 -6.26
C LEU A 42 14.59 -7.27 -6.36
N PRO A 43 15.89 -7.48 -6.67
CA PRO A 43 16.70 -6.42 -7.24
C PRO A 43 16.25 -6.10 -8.67
N GLN A 44 16.48 -4.87 -9.12
CA GLN A 44 15.98 -4.37 -10.41
C GLN A 44 16.32 -5.31 -11.59
N HIS A 45 17.57 -5.77 -11.66
CA HIS A 45 18.02 -6.67 -12.73
C HIS A 45 17.28 -8.03 -12.76
N GLU A 46 16.84 -8.54 -11.61
CA GLU A 46 16.05 -9.77 -11.55
C GLU A 46 14.58 -9.51 -11.93
N ALA A 47 14.04 -8.33 -11.59
CA ALA A 47 12.72 -7.92 -12.06
C ALA A 47 12.69 -7.82 -13.60
N GLU A 48 13.69 -7.17 -14.21
CA GLU A 48 13.84 -7.06 -15.67
C GLU A 48 13.97 -8.43 -16.35
N ARG A 49 14.73 -9.35 -15.73
CA ARG A 49 14.89 -10.71 -16.24
C ARG A 49 13.59 -11.50 -16.16
N SER A 50 12.80 -11.32 -15.10
CA SER A 50 11.52 -12.02 -14.92
C SER A 50 10.41 -11.48 -15.79
N TYR A 51 10.39 -10.17 -16.04
CA TYR A 51 9.31 -9.50 -16.78
C TYR A 51 9.86 -8.61 -17.90
N PRO A 52 10.54 -9.18 -18.90
CA PRO A 52 11.21 -8.41 -19.96
C PRO A 52 10.24 -7.60 -20.83
N LEU A 53 8.97 -8.02 -20.90
CA LEU A 53 7.93 -7.32 -21.65
C LEU A 53 7.37 -6.10 -20.90
N ARG A 54 7.62 -5.98 -19.59
CA ARG A 54 7.06 -4.92 -18.74
C ARG A 54 5.54 -4.77 -18.95
N LYS A 55 4.83 -5.89 -19.00
CA LYS A 55 3.37 -5.96 -19.16
C LYS A 55 2.78 -6.92 -18.17
N PHE A 56 1.79 -6.44 -17.44
CA PHE A 56 1.09 -7.19 -16.40
C PHE A 56 -0.39 -7.29 -16.75
N SER A 57 -1.00 -8.44 -16.49
CA SER A 57 -2.43 -8.64 -16.69
C SER A 57 -2.97 -9.54 -15.58
N LEU A 58 -4.08 -9.12 -14.99
CA LEU A 58 -4.84 -9.93 -14.01
C LEU A 58 -6.00 -10.68 -14.68
N ILE A 59 -6.23 -10.47 -15.98
CA ILE A 59 -7.16 -11.24 -16.81
C ILE A 59 -6.43 -12.08 -17.85
N SER A 60 -7.11 -13.05 -18.46
CA SER A 60 -6.49 -14.00 -19.41
C SER A 60 -5.95 -13.31 -20.68
N PRO A 61 -4.70 -13.59 -21.11
CA PRO A 61 -3.70 -14.41 -20.42
C PRO A 61 -3.13 -13.67 -19.20
N VAL A 62 -3.26 -14.28 -18.02
CA VAL A 62 -2.77 -13.72 -16.75
C VAL A 62 -1.24 -13.79 -16.77
N THR A 63 -0.58 -12.70 -16.37
CA THR A 63 0.89 -12.72 -16.24
C THR A 63 1.27 -13.71 -15.14
N PRO A 64 2.17 -14.67 -15.40
CA PRO A 64 2.58 -15.62 -14.37
C PRO A 64 3.38 -14.88 -13.28
N VAL A 65 3.03 -15.11 -12.03
CA VAL A 65 3.82 -14.64 -10.88
C VAL A 65 5.11 -15.48 -10.84
N ARG A 66 6.27 -14.80 -10.69
CA ARG A 66 7.56 -15.49 -10.50
C ARG A 66 7.46 -16.48 -9.34
N SER A 67 7.87 -17.72 -9.58
CA SER A 67 7.91 -18.75 -8.54
C SER A 67 9.16 -18.57 -7.67
N ASP A 68 8.98 -18.21 -6.40
CA ASP A 68 10.04 -18.09 -5.40
C ASP A 68 9.51 -18.26 -3.97
N SER A 69 10.40 -18.27 -2.97
CA SER A 69 10.04 -18.54 -1.57
C SER A 69 9.15 -17.46 -0.94
N HIS A 70 9.05 -16.29 -1.56
CA HIS A 70 8.21 -15.20 -1.10
C HIS A 70 6.82 -15.28 -1.72
N ARG A 71 6.74 -15.19 -3.05
CA ARG A 71 5.50 -15.16 -3.83
C ARG A 71 4.69 -16.45 -3.72
N SER A 72 5.34 -17.60 -3.57
CA SER A 72 4.65 -18.88 -3.42
C SER A 72 3.77 -18.98 -2.16
N LYS A 73 4.02 -18.13 -1.16
CA LYS A 73 3.22 -18.05 0.08
C LYS A 73 1.83 -17.49 -0.17
N PHE A 74 1.64 -16.63 -1.16
CA PHE A 74 0.37 -15.96 -1.37
C PHE A 74 -0.68 -16.92 -1.92
N TYR A 75 -1.68 -17.21 -1.08
CA TYR A 75 -2.71 -18.22 -1.30
C TYR A 75 -3.63 -17.83 -2.47
N THR A 76 -4.14 -16.60 -2.43
CA THR A 76 -5.12 -16.07 -3.37
C THR A 76 -4.43 -15.46 -4.58
N LYS A 77 -4.69 -16.01 -5.77
CA LYS A 77 -4.16 -15.45 -7.03
C LYS A 77 -4.80 -14.10 -7.35
N ASN A 78 -4.07 -13.23 -8.06
CA ASN A 78 -4.53 -11.91 -8.53
C ASN A 78 -5.14 -11.05 -7.40
N ALA A 79 -4.63 -11.19 -6.18
CA ALA A 79 -5.11 -10.48 -5.03
C ALA A 79 -3.99 -9.64 -4.42
N TRP A 80 -4.41 -8.72 -3.56
CA TRP A 80 -3.55 -7.85 -2.76
C TRP A 80 -2.94 -8.58 -1.55
N THR A 81 -2.03 -7.91 -0.82
CA THR A 81 -1.28 -8.35 0.36
C THR A 81 -1.86 -7.73 1.66
N ASP A 82 -1.04 -7.54 2.69
CA ASP A 82 -1.43 -6.90 3.95
C ASP A 82 -1.62 -5.38 3.84
N ASP A 83 -1.04 -4.73 2.82
CA ASP A 83 -1.23 -3.28 2.61
C ASP A 83 -2.71 -2.95 2.44
N THR A 84 -3.37 -3.62 1.49
CA THR A 84 -4.79 -3.44 1.22
C THR A 84 -5.66 -4.03 2.33
N ASP A 85 -5.30 -5.18 2.91
CA ASP A 85 -6.06 -5.74 4.03
C ASP A 85 -6.09 -4.77 5.22
N HIS A 86 -4.96 -4.16 5.58
CA HIS A 86 -4.90 -3.18 6.68
C HIS A 86 -5.63 -1.88 6.36
N ALA A 87 -5.59 -1.40 5.11
CA ALA A 87 -6.40 -0.26 4.68
C ALA A 87 -7.91 -0.57 4.78
N LEU A 88 -8.30 -1.80 4.43
CA LEU A 88 -9.67 -2.28 4.58
C LEU A 88 -10.10 -2.35 6.04
N LEU A 89 -9.23 -2.67 6.99
CA LEU A 89 -9.59 -2.62 8.42
C LEU A 89 -10.01 -1.20 8.85
N ILE A 90 -9.36 -0.16 8.33
CA ILE A 90 -9.72 1.24 8.58
C ILE A 90 -11.07 1.57 7.93
N ILE A 91 -11.29 1.15 6.68
CA ILE A 91 -12.58 1.35 5.98
C ILE A 91 -13.72 0.63 6.69
N LEU A 92 -13.53 -0.64 7.06
CA LEU A 92 -14.54 -1.44 7.75
C LEU A 92 -14.84 -0.90 9.14
N SER A 93 -13.81 -0.43 9.87
CA SER A 93 -13.98 0.28 11.14
C SER A 93 -14.84 1.54 10.97
N TYR A 94 -14.51 2.38 9.99
CA TYR A 94 -15.26 3.61 9.72
C TYR A 94 -16.72 3.35 9.33
N LEU A 95 -16.95 2.35 8.46
CA LEU A 95 -18.30 1.95 8.03
C LEU A 95 -19.11 1.34 9.18
N HIS A 96 -18.48 0.54 10.03
CA HIS A 96 -19.12 -0.09 11.20
C HIS A 96 -19.50 0.94 12.27
N ASN A 97 -18.62 1.90 12.53
CA ASN A 97 -18.80 2.93 13.55
C ASN A 97 -19.53 4.17 13.03
N GLU A 98 -20.38 4.03 12.02
CA GLU A 98 -21.24 5.09 11.48
C GLU A 98 -20.47 6.38 11.11
N GLY A 99 -19.31 6.22 10.48
CA GLY A 99 -18.49 7.34 10.02
C GLY A 99 -17.58 7.94 11.09
N LYS A 100 -17.36 7.24 12.21
CA LYS A 100 -16.36 7.63 13.22
C LYS A 100 -15.02 6.94 12.94
N ILE A 101 -13.96 7.73 12.89
CA ILE A 101 -12.59 7.23 12.80
C ILE A 101 -12.14 6.85 14.22
N SER A 102 -11.75 5.59 14.42
CA SER A 102 -11.40 5.06 15.74
C SER A 102 -10.09 4.28 15.70
N PRO A 103 -8.96 4.87 16.16
CA PRO A 103 -7.69 4.16 16.30
C PRO A 103 -7.79 2.91 17.20
N ARG A 104 -8.63 2.96 18.24
CA ARG A 104 -8.86 1.83 19.15
C ARG A 104 -9.58 0.66 18.46
N ASP A 105 -10.60 0.93 17.67
CA ASP A 105 -11.32 -0.12 16.93
C ASP A 105 -10.42 -0.69 15.81
N PHE A 106 -9.64 0.17 15.15
CA PHE A 106 -8.60 -0.29 14.22
C PHE A 106 -7.58 -1.21 14.90
N ALA A 107 -7.08 -0.86 16.09
CA ALA A 107 -6.16 -1.71 16.85
C ALA A 107 -6.78 -3.09 17.16
N ALA A 108 -8.03 -3.13 17.64
CA ALA A 108 -8.75 -4.38 17.90
C ALA A 108 -8.88 -5.24 16.63
N ARG A 109 -9.24 -4.62 15.50
CA ARG A 109 -9.34 -5.30 14.20
C ARG A 109 -8.00 -5.80 13.69
N LEU A 110 -6.92 -5.08 13.96
CA LEU A 110 -5.58 -5.48 13.57
C LEU A 110 -5.13 -6.73 14.35
N GLN A 111 -5.45 -6.80 15.66
CA GLN A 111 -5.22 -8.02 16.44
C GLN A 111 -6.03 -9.20 15.88
N ILE A 112 -7.31 -9.00 15.60
CA ILE A 112 -8.15 -10.02 14.96
C ILE A 112 -7.55 -10.44 13.62
N TRP A 113 -7.12 -9.50 12.77
CA TRP A 113 -6.52 -9.84 11.48
C TRP A 113 -5.27 -10.71 11.66
N ILE A 114 -4.36 -10.40 12.60
CA ILE A 114 -3.17 -11.25 12.82
C ILE A 114 -3.53 -12.69 13.20
N GLU A 115 -4.59 -12.89 13.97
CA GLU A 115 -5.01 -14.21 14.44
C GLU A 115 -5.87 -14.95 13.40
N GLN A 116 -6.73 -14.21 12.71
CA GLN A 116 -7.88 -14.74 12.00
C GLN A 116 -7.88 -14.40 10.50
N GLY A 117 -7.05 -13.45 10.08
CA GLY A 117 -7.04 -12.86 8.75
C GLY A 117 -8.24 -11.93 8.52
N LEU A 118 -8.44 -11.50 7.27
CA LEU A 118 -9.58 -10.66 6.90
C LEU A 118 -10.85 -11.50 6.77
N ARG A 119 -11.59 -11.63 7.89
CA ARG A 119 -12.72 -12.56 8.05
C ARG A 119 -13.83 -12.41 7.00
N CYS A 120 -14.21 -11.20 6.63
CA CYS A 120 -15.28 -10.97 5.66
C CYS A 120 -14.98 -11.61 4.28
N LEU A 121 -13.70 -11.79 3.94
CA LEU A 121 -13.26 -12.45 2.71
C LEU A 121 -12.58 -13.82 2.93
N ASP A 122 -12.55 -14.29 4.18
CA ASP A 122 -11.84 -15.52 4.61
C ASP A 122 -10.36 -15.56 4.19
N ARG A 123 -9.73 -14.40 4.00
CA ARG A 123 -8.33 -14.30 3.62
C ARG A 123 -7.43 -14.52 4.84
N PRO A 124 -6.37 -15.33 4.75
CA PRO A 124 -5.40 -15.49 5.84
C PRO A 124 -4.50 -14.24 5.98
N PRO A 125 -3.89 -14.01 7.16
CA PRO A 125 -3.02 -12.86 7.40
C PRO A 125 -1.62 -13.08 6.80
N MET A 126 -1.50 -12.79 5.50
CA MET A 126 -0.26 -12.94 4.76
C MET A 126 0.39 -11.56 4.55
N GLY A 127 1.72 -11.50 4.55
CA GLY A 127 2.48 -10.26 4.31
C GLY A 127 2.93 -9.51 5.58
N ILE A 128 2.48 -9.94 6.77
CA ILE A 128 2.71 -9.19 8.01
C ILE A 128 4.17 -8.74 8.26
N GLY A 129 4.36 -7.42 8.32
CA GLY A 129 5.63 -6.80 8.68
C GLY A 129 6.06 -7.09 10.13
N GLN A 130 7.38 -7.21 10.34
CA GLN A 130 7.97 -7.55 11.65
C GLN A 130 7.63 -6.55 12.76
N LEU A 131 7.55 -5.25 12.43
CA LEU A 131 7.17 -4.23 13.41
C LEU A 131 5.71 -4.40 13.85
N VAL A 132 4.78 -4.50 12.89
CA VAL A 132 3.35 -4.68 13.16
C VAL A 132 3.11 -5.95 13.97
N GLY A 133 3.63 -7.09 13.50
CA GLY A 133 3.46 -8.36 14.19
C GLY A 133 4.02 -8.35 15.61
N GLY A 134 5.09 -7.60 15.84
CA GLY A 134 5.67 -7.49 17.16
C GLY A 134 5.00 -6.48 18.10
N VAL A 135 4.38 -5.41 17.58
CA VAL A 135 3.60 -4.47 18.39
C VAL A 135 2.26 -5.09 18.78
N VAL A 136 1.56 -5.69 17.83
CA VAL A 136 0.17 -6.14 18.02
C VAL A 136 0.09 -7.41 18.90
N LYS A 137 1.14 -8.24 18.90
CA LYS A 137 1.24 -9.42 19.78
C LYS A 137 1.59 -9.09 21.24
N ASP A 138 1.89 -7.84 21.55
CA ASP A 138 2.11 -7.44 22.94
C ASP A 138 0.79 -7.52 23.73
N PRO A 139 0.76 -8.14 24.92
CA PRO A 139 -0.46 -8.24 25.72
C PRO A 139 -1.09 -6.89 26.09
N ALA A 140 -0.29 -5.82 26.18
CA ALA A 140 -0.77 -4.47 26.50
C ALA A 140 -1.27 -3.69 25.27
N PHE A 141 -1.22 -4.28 24.07
CA PHE A 141 -1.52 -3.60 22.81
C PHE A 141 -2.94 -3.01 22.76
N LEU A 142 -3.96 -3.76 23.16
CA LEU A 142 -5.34 -3.24 23.12
C LEU A 142 -5.62 -2.19 24.20
N GLU A 143 -4.88 -2.22 25.31
CA GLU A 143 -5.01 -1.24 26.38
C GLU A 143 -4.35 0.09 25.99
N SER A 144 -3.17 0.02 25.37
CA SER A 144 -2.30 1.18 25.12
C SER A 144 -1.46 1.01 23.84
N PRO A 145 -2.08 0.98 22.64
CA PRO A 145 -1.39 0.62 21.40
C PRO A 145 -0.23 1.57 21.09
N GLU A 146 -0.46 2.87 21.30
CA GLU A 146 0.52 3.94 21.11
C GLU A 146 1.75 3.78 22.01
N ASP A 147 1.52 3.42 23.28
CA ASP A 147 2.60 3.19 24.24
C ASP A 147 3.43 1.95 23.91
N VAL A 148 2.78 0.87 23.44
CA VAL A 148 3.50 -0.34 22.99
C VAL A 148 4.37 0.00 21.78
N ALA A 149 3.81 0.69 20.78
CA ALA A 149 4.55 1.13 19.60
C ALA A 149 5.74 2.03 19.98
N ARG A 150 5.51 3.01 20.86
CA ARG A 150 6.55 3.91 21.40
C ARG A 150 7.66 3.17 22.11
N LYS A 151 7.33 2.30 23.08
CA LYS A 151 8.33 1.51 23.83
C LYS A 151 9.18 0.65 22.90
N ARG A 152 8.57 0.06 21.87
CA ARG A 152 9.30 -0.73 20.88
C ARG A 152 10.20 0.13 19.99
N TRP A 153 9.73 1.30 19.57
CA TRP A 153 10.53 2.27 18.82
C TRP A 153 11.77 2.71 19.61
N ILE A 154 11.61 3.08 20.89
CA ILE A 154 12.72 3.40 21.81
C ILE A 154 13.69 2.22 21.90
N LYS A 155 13.18 1.00 22.15
CA LYS A 155 14.00 -0.22 22.26
C LYS A 155 14.77 -0.55 20.98
N SER A 156 14.27 -0.15 19.80
CA SER A 156 14.97 -0.33 18.52
C SER A 156 16.10 0.69 18.28
N GLY A 157 16.34 1.60 19.24
CA GLY A 157 17.29 2.69 19.09
C GLY A 157 16.77 3.85 18.26
N ARG A 158 15.45 3.93 18.00
CA ARG A 158 14.81 5.02 17.24
C ARG A 158 15.27 5.16 15.79
N HIS A 159 15.92 4.13 15.23
CA HIS A 159 16.48 4.18 13.88
C HIS A 159 15.57 3.55 12.82
N VAL A 160 14.62 2.70 13.22
CA VAL A 160 13.76 1.95 12.29
C VAL A 160 12.47 2.71 11.99
N ALA A 161 12.31 3.18 10.75
CA ALA A 161 11.09 3.84 10.24
C ALA A 161 10.53 3.10 9.02
N PRO A 162 9.79 2.01 9.23
CA PRO A 162 9.20 1.26 8.13
C PRO A 162 7.91 1.93 7.62
N ASN A 163 7.52 1.63 6.38
CA ASN A 163 6.35 2.18 5.69
C ASN A 163 4.99 1.56 6.10
N GLY A 164 4.97 0.62 7.05
CA GLY A 164 3.78 -0.16 7.38
C GLY A 164 2.57 0.63 7.90
N SER A 165 2.76 1.85 8.42
CA SER A 165 1.64 2.77 8.70
C SER A 165 1.21 3.57 7.46
N LEU A 166 2.16 4.00 6.63
CA LEU A 166 1.88 4.74 5.41
C LEU A 166 1.02 3.95 4.43
N MET A 167 1.33 2.66 4.23
CA MET A 167 0.66 1.79 3.26
C MET A 167 -0.86 1.72 3.38
N ARG A 168 -1.37 1.91 4.61
CA ARG A 168 -2.79 1.74 4.94
C ARG A 168 -3.57 3.03 5.17
N THR A 169 -2.91 4.20 5.17
CA THR A 169 -3.57 5.47 5.60
C THR A 169 -4.31 6.20 4.50
N HIS A 170 -4.16 5.82 3.24
CA HIS A 170 -4.85 6.46 2.11
C HIS A 170 -6.39 6.60 2.26
N PRO A 171 -7.14 5.70 2.93
CA PRO A 171 -8.58 5.90 3.11
C PRO A 171 -8.91 7.11 4.01
N LEU A 172 -7.99 7.51 4.88
CA LEU A 172 -8.18 8.67 5.76
C LEU A 172 -8.31 9.96 4.96
N GLY A 173 -7.65 10.08 3.81
CA GLY A 173 -7.76 11.27 2.95
C GLY A 173 -9.18 11.45 2.42
N ILE A 174 -9.87 10.33 2.13
CA ILE A 174 -11.28 10.30 1.74
C ILE A 174 -12.17 10.64 2.94
N MET A 175 -11.90 10.05 4.11
CA MET A 175 -12.68 10.27 5.33
C MET A 175 -12.55 11.71 5.88
N CYS A 176 -11.43 12.37 5.60
CA CYS A 176 -11.14 13.75 6.01
C CYS A 176 -11.53 14.80 4.96
N VAL A 177 -12.19 14.42 3.86
CA VAL A 177 -12.54 15.35 2.76
C VAL A 177 -13.34 16.57 3.20
N GLY A 178 -14.11 16.47 4.29
CA GLY A 178 -14.88 17.58 4.88
C GLY A 178 -14.24 18.23 6.11
N PHE A 179 -12.99 17.89 6.46
CA PHE A 179 -12.27 18.48 7.59
C PHE A 179 -11.22 19.48 7.12
N ASP A 180 -10.74 20.34 8.01
CA ASP A 180 -9.57 21.19 7.74
C ASP A 180 -8.25 20.38 7.75
N LEU A 181 -7.17 21.04 7.35
CA LEU A 181 -5.86 20.40 7.21
C LEU A 181 -5.25 19.99 8.56
N GLU A 182 -5.40 20.81 9.60
CA GLU A 182 -4.86 20.50 10.95
C GLU A 182 -5.51 19.25 11.53
N LYS A 183 -6.85 19.15 11.45
CA LYS A 183 -7.57 17.96 11.89
C LYS A 183 -7.21 16.74 11.05
N THR A 184 -6.96 16.93 9.75
CA THR A 184 -6.49 15.86 8.86
C THR A 184 -5.13 15.32 9.28
N PHE A 185 -4.19 16.19 9.62
CA PHE A 185 -2.88 15.80 10.15
C PHE A 185 -3.00 15.06 11.48
N ARG A 186 -3.81 15.57 12.42
CA ARG A 186 -4.03 14.89 13.71
C ARG A 186 -4.59 13.48 13.52
N ILE A 187 -5.61 13.31 12.69
CA ILE A 187 -6.20 11.98 12.40
C ILE A 187 -5.17 11.01 11.78
N ALA A 188 -4.35 11.49 10.84
CA ALA A 188 -3.31 10.67 10.23
C ALA A 188 -2.22 10.28 11.23
N ALA A 189 -1.83 11.20 12.11
CA ALA A 189 -0.87 10.94 13.18
C ALA A 189 -1.41 9.89 14.16
N ASP A 190 -2.62 10.09 14.69
CA ASP A 190 -3.29 9.20 15.64
C ASP A 190 -3.41 7.77 15.06
N MET A 191 -3.66 7.62 13.76
CA MET A 191 -3.74 6.31 13.11
C MET A 191 -2.35 5.68 12.85
N SER A 192 -1.32 6.49 12.62
CA SER A 192 0.06 6.01 12.43
C SER A 192 0.60 5.41 13.72
N VAL A 193 0.47 6.16 14.83
CA VAL A 193 1.10 5.81 16.13
C VAL A 193 0.53 4.53 16.75
N VAL A 194 -0.63 4.05 16.29
CA VAL A 194 -1.17 2.74 16.68
C VAL A 194 -0.13 1.62 16.53
N THR A 195 0.72 1.67 15.49
CA THR A 195 1.84 0.70 15.37
C THR A 195 3.20 1.31 15.05
N HIS A 196 3.24 2.54 14.55
CA HIS A 196 4.48 3.22 14.13
C HIS A 196 4.57 4.59 14.80
N ALA A 197 5.24 4.62 15.96
CA ALA A 197 5.46 5.85 16.72
C ALA A 197 6.55 6.76 16.10
N ASP A 198 7.36 6.27 15.17
CA ASP A 198 8.46 7.05 14.60
C ASP A 198 7.94 8.31 13.87
N PRO A 199 8.48 9.51 14.16
CA PRO A 199 8.02 10.78 13.56
C PRO A 199 8.11 10.79 12.03
N ARG A 200 9.05 10.05 11.43
CA ARG A 200 9.18 9.93 9.97
C ARG A 200 8.00 9.17 9.36
N CYS A 201 7.48 8.17 10.08
CA CYS A 201 6.26 7.46 9.70
C CYS A 201 5.02 8.36 9.84
N VAL A 202 4.94 9.12 10.94
CA VAL A 202 3.84 10.05 11.22
C VAL A 202 3.72 11.13 10.15
N VAL A 203 4.82 11.81 9.81
CA VAL A 203 4.80 12.87 8.78
C VAL A 203 4.43 12.33 7.41
N ALA A 204 4.89 11.13 7.05
CA ALA A 204 4.52 10.51 5.77
C ALA A 204 3.02 10.20 5.69
N CYS A 205 2.42 9.67 6.77
CA CYS A 205 0.98 9.45 6.85
C CYS A 205 0.19 10.77 6.73
N CYS A 206 0.67 11.84 7.39
CA CYS A 206 0.07 13.19 7.31
C CYS A 206 0.06 13.71 5.86
N ILE A 207 1.19 13.59 5.16
CA ILE A 207 1.35 14.02 3.77
C ILE A 207 0.41 13.23 2.86
N SER A 208 0.45 11.90 2.89
CA SER A 208 -0.38 11.05 2.02
C SER A 208 -1.87 11.34 2.20
N THR A 209 -2.31 11.44 3.45
CA THR A 209 -3.71 11.75 3.81
C THR A 209 -4.11 13.13 3.29
N ALA A 210 -3.28 14.16 3.50
CA ALA A 210 -3.55 15.52 3.09
C ALA A 210 -3.54 15.69 1.56
N LEU A 211 -2.64 15.01 0.85
CA LEU A 211 -2.61 15.03 -0.61
C LEU A 211 -3.90 14.45 -1.21
N ILE A 212 -4.34 13.28 -0.75
CA ILE A 212 -5.59 12.67 -1.22
C ILE A 212 -6.78 13.59 -0.90
N ARG A 213 -6.86 14.13 0.33
CA ARG A 213 -7.89 15.11 0.71
C ARG A 213 -7.88 16.32 -0.24
N GLY A 214 -6.72 16.93 -0.46
CA GLY A 214 -6.56 18.13 -1.28
C GLY A 214 -6.90 17.90 -2.75
N ILE A 215 -6.50 16.75 -3.32
CA ILE A 215 -6.86 16.35 -4.69
C ILE A 215 -8.38 16.20 -4.83
N LEU A 216 -9.06 15.57 -3.85
CA LEU A 216 -10.51 15.41 -3.87
C LEU A 216 -11.27 16.74 -3.76
N ARG A 217 -10.70 17.70 -3.04
CA ARG A 217 -11.26 19.06 -2.86
C ARG A 217 -10.91 20.02 -4.00
N GLY A 218 -10.02 19.64 -4.91
CA GLY A 218 -9.49 20.53 -5.95
C GLY A 218 -8.56 21.61 -5.41
N GLU A 219 -8.00 21.41 -4.22
CA GLU A 219 -7.00 22.30 -3.57
C GLU A 219 -5.58 22.01 -4.05
N ILE A 220 -5.36 20.85 -4.69
CA ILE A 220 -4.08 20.44 -5.26
C ILE A 220 -4.28 20.25 -6.76
N VAL A 221 -3.69 21.14 -7.54
CA VAL A 221 -3.82 21.18 -9.01
C VAL A 221 -2.48 21.33 -9.71
N VAL A 222 -1.45 21.83 -9.02
CA VAL A 222 -0.08 21.99 -9.54
C VAL A 222 0.96 21.45 -8.55
N GLU A 223 2.20 21.24 -9.01
CA GLU A 223 3.29 20.73 -8.17
C GLU A 223 3.59 21.64 -6.96
N ALA A 224 3.39 22.95 -7.09
CA ALA A 224 3.58 23.88 -5.97
C ALA A 224 2.60 23.63 -4.80
N ASP A 225 1.40 23.11 -5.08
CA ASP A 225 0.44 22.74 -4.02
C ASP A 225 0.93 21.49 -3.28
N VAL A 226 1.57 20.55 -4.00
CA VAL A 226 2.21 19.37 -3.40
C VAL A 226 3.33 19.82 -2.45
N ASP A 227 4.20 20.71 -2.92
CA ASP A 227 5.30 21.26 -2.10
C ASP A 227 4.77 21.99 -0.86
N ALA A 228 3.67 22.71 -0.99
CA ALA A 228 3.01 23.36 0.15
C ALA A 228 2.52 22.34 1.19
N ILE A 229 1.94 21.20 0.78
CA ILE A 229 1.50 20.15 1.71
C ILE A 229 2.70 19.45 2.37
N LEU A 230 3.77 19.18 1.62
CA LEU A 230 5.01 18.61 2.16
C LEU A 230 5.55 19.49 3.30
N GLN A 231 5.69 20.79 3.05
CA GLN A 231 6.19 21.73 4.03
C GLN A 231 5.25 21.87 5.24
N GLN A 232 3.94 22.04 5.00
CA GLN A 232 2.96 22.20 6.07
C GLN A 232 2.88 20.99 7.00
N ALA A 233 2.89 19.76 6.45
CA ALA A 233 2.86 18.55 7.25
C ALA A 233 4.17 18.37 8.06
N TYR A 234 5.31 18.64 7.44
CA TYR A 234 6.61 18.56 8.10
C TYR A 234 6.71 19.53 9.28
N ASP A 235 6.37 20.81 9.05
CA ASP A 235 6.37 21.84 10.08
C ASP A 235 5.36 21.55 11.18
N TRP A 236 4.18 21.05 10.82
CA TRP A 236 3.16 20.68 11.80
C TRP A 236 3.66 19.57 12.72
N VAL A 237 4.20 18.46 12.20
CA VAL A 237 4.73 17.36 13.03
C VAL A 237 5.90 17.84 13.89
N LYS A 238 6.81 18.64 13.32
CA LYS A 238 7.94 19.24 14.04
C LYS A 238 7.49 20.14 15.20
N ALA A 239 6.35 20.81 15.06
CA ALA A 239 5.79 21.68 16.09
C ALA A 239 5.02 20.93 17.20
N GLN A 240 4.78 19.62 17.07
CA GLN A 240 4.13 18.78 18.08
C GLN A 240 5.20 17.98 18.87
N PRO A 241 5.56 18.37 20.11
CA PRO A 241 6.60 17.68 20.87
C PRO A 241 6.27 16.19 21.10
N GLU A 242 5.00 15.86 21.29
CA GLU A 242 4.51 14.49 21.51
C GLU A 242 4.60 13.60 20.27
N LEU A 243 4.71 14.18 19.07
CA LEU A 243 4.90 13.44 17.83
C LEU A 243 6.36 13.45 17.37
N LEU A 244 7.07 14.56 17.58
CA LEU A 244 8.49 14.68 17.21
C LEU A 244 9.38 13.81 18.09
N ASP A 245 9.17 13.85 19.41
CA ASP A 245 9.78 12.94 20.36
C ASP A 245 8.68 12.28 21.21
N PRO A 246 8.05 11.21 20.71
CA PRO A 246 6.99 10.53 21.46
C PRO A 246 7.52 9.93 22.76
N GLY A 247 8.85 9.71 22.88
CA GLY A 247 9.48 9.29 24.12
C GLY A 247 9.46 10.35 25.23
N GLN A 248 9.40 11.63 24.84
CA GLN A 248 9.62 12.82 25.69
C GLN A 248 10.81 12.63 26.63
N ASP A 249 11.94 12.22 26.04
CA ASP A 249 13.07 11.68 26.77
C ASP A 249 14.03 12.79 27.18
N ALA A 250 14.30 12.92 28.49
CA ALA A 250 15.31 13.84 28.99
C ALA A 250 16.74 13.46 28.57
N GLU A 251 16.94 12.23 28.04
CA GLU A 251 18.24 11.73 27.57
C GLU A 251 18.62 12.20 26.15
N LEU A 252 17.65 12.67 25.34
CA LEU A 252 17.97 13.22 24.03
C LEU A 252 18.27 14.72 24.11
N THR A 253 19.36 15.13 23.47
CA THR A 253 19.64 16.55 23.29
C THR A 253 18.65 17.18 22.31
N PRO A 254 18.39 18.51 22.39
CA PRO A 254 17.56 19.20 21.40
C PRO A 254 18.01 19.00 19.95
N ARG A 255 19.31 18.80 19.73
CA ARG A 255 19.88 18.51 18.40
C ARG A 255 19.51 17.11 17.91
N GLU A 256 19.51 16.11 18.78
CA GLU A 256 19.12 14.74 18.44
C GLU A 256 17.61 14.67 18.17
N VAL A 257 16.79 15.32 18.99
CA VAL A 257 15.34 15.45 18.75
C VAL A 257 15.06 16.09 17.39
N ALA A 258 15.73 17.19 17.05
CA ALA A 258 15.61 17.84 15.75
C ALA A 258 16.05 16.94 14.57
N GLY A 259 16.91 15.95 14.84
CA GLY A 259 17.38 14.96 13.87
C GLY A 259 16.43 13.79 13.63
N LEU A 260 15.42 13.57 14.49
CA LEU A 260 14.53 12.41 14.40
C LEU A 260 13.69 12.38 13.12
N LEU A 261 13.29 13.54 12.61
CA LEU A 261 12.59 13.67 11.32
C LEU A 261 13.50 13.47 10.10
N ASP A 262 14.82 13.47 10.29
CA ASP A 262 15.84 13.36 9.25
C ASP A 262 15.53 14.22 8.02
N LEU A 263 15.63 15.54 8.18
CA LEU A 263 15.33 16.51 7.10
C LEU A 263 16.09 16.18 5.81
N LYS A 264 17.35 15.73 5.92
CA LYS A 264 18.17 15.44 4.75
C LYS A 264 17.61 14.27 3.95
N GLU A 265 17.25 13.17 4.61
CA GLU A 265 16.63 12.04 3.92
C GLU A 265 15.20 12.37 3.47
N PHE A 266 14.44 13.16 4.23
CA PHE A 266 13.13 13.64 3.79
C PHE A 266 13.22 14.38 2.45
N GLU A 267 13.99 15.47 2.40
CA GLU A 267 14.21 16.32 1.22
C GLU A 267 14.73 15.51 0.03
N ARG A 268 15.69 14.62 0.27
CA ARG A 268 16.26 13.76 -0.77
C ARG A 268 15.20 12.93 -1.50
N HIS A 269 14.27 12.33 -0.76
CA HIS A 269 13.27 11.44 -1.37
C HIS A 269 12.07 12.20 -1.92
N VAL A 270 11.56 13.21 -1.21
CA VAL A 270 10.40 13.98 -1.69
C VAL A 270 10.75 14.89 -2.87
N HIS A 271 12.03 15.17 -3.13
CA HIS A 271 12.51 15.89 -4.32
C HIS A 271 13.28 15.01 -5.33
N ALA A 272 13.13 13.69 -5.25
CA ALA A 272 13.66 12.78 -6.27
C ALA A 272 13.17 13.17 -7.68
N LYS A 273 14.03 13.02 -8.69
CA LYS A 273 13.74 13.39 -10.09
C LYS A 273 13.51 12.17 -10.97
N SER A 274 13.99 11.01 -10.53
CA SER A 274 13.90 9.73 -11.21
C SER A 274 13.75 8.59 -10.20
N TRP A 275 13.27 7.43 -10.66
CA TRP A 275 13.19 6.22 -9.83
C TRP A 275 14.57 5.80 -9.30
N ASP A 276 15.63 6.03 -10.09
CA ASP A 276 17.02 5.73 -9.73
C ASP A 276 17.52 6.53 -8.53
N ASP A 277 16.98 7.74 -8.29
CA ASP A 277 17.36 8.57 -7.15
C ASP A 277 16.91 7.96 -5.81
N LEU A 278 15.84 7.16 -5.84
CA LEU A 278 15.20 6.56 -4.67
C LEU A 278 15.90 5.28 -4.19
N LYS A 279 16.72 4.64 -5.04
CA LYS A 279 17.51 3.44 -4.70
C LYS A 279 16.65 2.35 -4.03
N LEU A 280 15.57 1.95 -4.70
CA LEU A 280 14.50 1.12 -4.14
C LEU A 280 14.93 -0.30 -3.79
N ASP A 281 15.82 -0.91 -4.56
CA ASP A 281 16.35 -2.25 -4.30
C ASP A 281 17.55 -2.30 -3.32
N SER A 282 17.86 -1.18 -2.65
CA SER A 282 18.92 -1.15 -1.65
C SER A 282 18.56 -1.97 -0.40
N ALA A 283 19.23 -3.11 -0.25
CA ALA A 283 18.93 -4.16 0.74
C ALA A 283 18.81 -3.68 2.20
N GLN A 284 19.52 -2.63 2.62
CA GLN A 284 19.52 -2.15 4.01
C GLN A 284 18.30 -1.28 4.36
N GLN A 285 17.56 -0.81 3.35
CA GLN A 285 16.50 0.18 3.51
C GLN A 285 15.33 -0.10 2.56
N ILE A 286 14.98 -1.38 2.36
CA ILE A 286 13.91 -1.79 1.44
C ILE A 286 12.58 -1.15 1.87
N GLY A 287 12.13 -1.38 3.11
CA GLY A 287 10.87 -0.84 3.61
C GLY A 287 10.94 0.56 4.23
N TYR A 288 11.93 1.39 3.88
CA TYR A 288 12.09 2.72 4.51
C TYR A 288 10.99 3.69 4.07
N VAL A 289 10.32 4.33 5.04
CA VAL A 289 9.11 5.13 4.77
C VAL A 289 9.32 6.31 3.80
N TYR A 290 10.45 7.01 3.85
CA TYR A 290 10.67 8.12 2.93
C TYR A 290 10.95 7.68 1.49
N LYS A 291 11.47 6.47 1.26
CA LYS A 291 11.53 5.92 -0.11
C LYS A 291 10.14 5.72 -0.67
N CYS A 292 9.27 5.07 0.11
CA CYS A 292 7.89 4.83 -0.27
C CYS A 292 7.12 6.14 -0.51
N LEU A 293 7.27 7.11 0.38
CA LEU A 293 6.70 8.45 0.18
C LEU A 293 7.26 9.11 -1.10
N GLY A 294 8.58 9.06 -1.30
CA GLY A 294 9.26 9.60 -2.47
C GLY A 294 8.74 9.01 -3.79
N CYS A 295 8.47 7.70 -3.84
CA CYS A 295 7.81 7.05 -4.98
C CYS A 295 6.48 7.72 -5.31
N ALA A 296 5.63 7.91 -4.30
CA ALA A 296 4.29 8.46 -4.49
C ALA A 296 4.33 9.94 -4.91
N ILE A 297 5.24 10.74 -4.34
CA ILE A 297 5.44 12.14 -4.73
C ILE A 297 5.97 12.26 -6.16
N LEU A 298 6.98 11.46 -6.52
CA LEU A 298 7.54 11.45 -7.87
C LEU A 298 6.46 11.05 -8.90
N ALA A 299 5.72 9.98 -8.64
CA ALA A 299 4.65 9.53 -9.52
C ALA A 299 3.53 10.57 -9.68
N LEU A 300 3.13 11.24 -8.58
CA LEU A 300 2.13 12.30 -8.64
C LEU A 300 2.60 13.44 -9.54
N ARG A 301 3.85 13.92 -9.39
CA ARG A 301 4.41 14.97 -10.24
C ARG A 301 4.51 14.53 -11.70
N LEU A 302 4.95 13.30 -11.97
CA LEU A 302 4.98 12.75 -13.33
C LEU A 302 3.57 12.66 -13.93
N GLY A 303 2.59 12.18 -13.16
CA GLY A 303 1.18 12.15 -13.54
C GLY A 303 0.61 13.53 -13.83
N MET A 304 0.91 14.53 -13.00
CA MET A 304 0.53 15.94 -13.23
C MET A 304 1.09 16.46 -14.56
N ARG A 305 2.37 16.23 -14.86
CA ARG A 305 2.99 16.66 -16.12
C ARG A 305 2.41 15.96 -17.35
N GLN A 306 2.18 14.65 -17.26
CA GLN A 306 1.62 13.86 -18.37
C GLN A 306 0.15 14.23 -18.65
N THR A 307 -0.65 14.44 -17.59
CA THR A 307 -2.05 14.88 -17.70
C THR A 307 -2.19 16.34 -18.17
N ALA A 308 -1.26 17.23 -17.80
CA ALA A 308 -1.27 18.62 -18.28
C ALA A 308 -0.90 18.75 -19.77
N SER A 309 -0.15 17.79 -20.32
CA SER A 309 0.33 17.82 -21.71
C SER A 309 -0.59 17.15 -22.72
N HIS A 310 -1.55 16.33 -22.27
CA HIS A 310 -2.43 15.54 -23.15
C HIS A 310 -3.89 15.65 -22.70
N PHE A 311 -4.74 16.19 -23.58
CA PHE A 311 -6.19 16.19 -23.38
C PHE A 311 -6.88 15.43 -24.53
N PRO A 312 -7.65 14.35 -24.26
CA PRO A 312 -7.88 13.75 -22.94
C PRO A 312 -6.61 13.09 -22.35
N THR A 313 -6.55 12.95 -21.02
CA THR A 313 -5.49 12.22 -20.32
C THR A 313 -5.28 10.86 -20.97
N SER A 314 -4.04 10.48 -21.25
CA SER A 314 -3.74 9.13 -21.75
C SER A 314 -4.26 8.08 -20.76
N PRO A 315 -5.01 7.06 -21.20
CA PRO A 315 -5.50 6.00 -20.31
C PRO A 315 -4.36 5.22 -19.66
N ASP A 316 -3.14 5.34 -20.17
CA ASP A 316 -1.99 4.52 -19.79
C ASP A 316 -1.13 5.15 -18.68
N VAL A 317 -1.37 6.41 -18.26
CA VAL A 317 -0.54 7.12 -17.25
C VAL A 317 -0.40 6.31 -15.96
N PHE A 318 -1.48 5.68 -15.49
CA PHE A 318 -1.44 4.84 -14.29
C PHE A 318 -0.64 3.56 -14.54
N GLU A 319 -0.91 2.85 -15.64
CA GLU A 319 -0.23 1.59 -15.97
C GLU A 319 1.27 1.80 -16.12
N ASP A 320 1.67 2.81 -16.88
CA ASP A 320 3.05 3.11 -17.21
C ASP A 320 3.84 3.46 -15.95
N LEU A 321 3.34 4.39 -15.13
CA LEU A 321 4.05 4.84 -13.93
C LEU A 321 4.13 3.75 -12.85
N ILE A 322 3.06 2.98 -12.64
CA ILE A 322 3.10 1.84 -11.70
C ILE A 322 4.01 0.75 -12.22
N THR A 323 3.96 0.43 -13.51
CA THR A 323 4.86 -0.56 -14.13
C THR A 323 6.31 -0.13 -14.00
N ASP A 324 6.63 1.13 -14.29
CA ASP A 324 7.99 1.65 -14.15
C ASP A 324 8.50 1.55 -12.71
N LEU A 325 7.65 1.89 -11.73
CA LEU A 325 7.95 1.79 -10.32
C LEU A 325 8.22 0.34 -9.90
N ILE A 326 7.31 -0.60 -10.18
CA ILE A 326 7.46 -1.98 -9.71
C ILE A 326 8.68 -2.66 -10.35
N MET A 327 9.02 -2.30 -11.59
CA MET A 327 10.21 -2.84 -12.25
C MET A 327 11.54 -2.38 -11.62
N CYS A 328 11.51 -1.40 -10.72
CA CYS A 328 12.67 -1.04 -9.89
C CYS A 328 12.93 -2.05 -8.76
N GLY A 329 11.97 -2.92 -8.46
CA GLY A 329 12.08 -3.92 -7.38
C GLY A 329 12.05 -3.29 -5.98
N GLY A 330 12.73 -3.92 -5.02
CA GLY A 330 12.68 -3.49 -3.61
C GLY A 330 11.32 -3.78 -2.98
N ASP A 331 10.78 -2.84 -2.20
CA ASP A 331 9.48 -3.00 -1.51
C ASP A 331 8.31 -2.66 -2.44
N ALA A 332 8.25 -3.37 -3.56
CA ALA A 332 7.48 -2.94 -4.72
C ALA A 332 5.96 -2.93 -4.51
N ASP A 333 5.41 -3.87 -3.72
CA ASP A 333 3.99 -3.90 -3.34
C ASP A 333 3.60 -2.67 -2.53
N THR A 334 4.32 -2.35 -1.45
CA THR A 334 4.02 -1.16 -0.64
C THR A 334 4.28 0.14 -1.38
N ASN A 335 5.39 0.22 -2.12
CA ASN A 335 5.70 1.39 -2.94
C ASN A 335 4.58 1.65 -3.96
N ALA A 336 4.12 0.61 -4.66
CA ALA A 336 3.06 0.72 -5.65
C ALA A 336 1.67 0.91 -5.01
N CYS A 337 1.42 0.37 -3.82
CA CYS A 337 0.19 0.57 -3.06
C CYS A 337 -0.02 2.06 -2.73
N VAL A 338 0.96 2.70 -2.08
CA VAL A 338 0.88 4.11 -1.70
C VAL A 338 0.87 5.01 -2.94
N THR A 339 1.72 4.70 -3.92
CA THR A 339 1.76 5.42 -5.20
C THR A 339 0.45 5.31 -5.96
N GLY A 340 -0.11 4.11 -6.04
CA GLY A 340 -1.36 3.82 -6.72
C GLY A 340 -2.55 4.51 -6.05
N ALA A 341 -2.55 4.64 -4.73
CA ALA A 341 -3.58 5.39 -4.02
C ALA A 341 -3.60 6.89 -4.41
N ILE A 342 -2.44 7.54 -4.41
CA ILE A 342 -2.31 8.96 -4.74
C ILE A 342 -2.48 9.21 -6.24
N LEU A 343 -1.80 8.42 -7.08
CA LEU A 343 -1.90 8.53 -8.54
C LEU A 343 -3.31 8.20 -9.02
N GLY A 344 -3.93 7.15 -8.48
CA GLY A 344 -5.33 6.81 -8.73
C GLY A 344 -6.30 7.90 -8.28
N CYS A 345 -6.02 8.60 -7.18
CA CYS A 345 -6.75 9.81 -6.78
C CYS A 345 -6.60 10.94 -7.81
N TRP A 346 -5.42 11.08 -8.40
CA TRP A 346 -5.15 12.10 -9.41
C TRP A 346 -5.88 11.81 -10.73
N VAL A 347 -5.71 10.61 -11.29
CA VAL A 347 -6.25 10.25 -12.62
C VAL A 347 -7.71 9.78 -12.61
N GLY A 348 -8.19 9.23 -11.48
CA GLY A 348 -9.53 8.68 -11.35
C GLY A 348 -9.66 7.20 -11.75
N TYR A 349 -10.68 6.51 -11.22
CA TYR A 349 -10.95 5.10 -11.48
C TYR A 349 -11.12 4.78 -12.97
N SER A 350 -11.76 5.69 -13.70
CA SER A 350 -11.99 5.58 -15.14
C SER A 350 -10.70 5.47 -15.97
N CYS A 351 -9.54 5.88 -15.41
CA CYS A 351 -8.23 5.78 -16.05
C CYS A 351 -7.38 4.62 -15.52
N LEU A 352 -7.94 3.70 -14.72
CA LEU A 352 -7.21 2.52 -14.25
C LEU A 352 -7.24 1.40 -15.31
N PRO A 353 -6.15 0.61 -15.45
CA PRO A 353 -6.04 -0.41 -16.50
C PRO A 353 -7.15 -1.47 -16.39
N PRO A 354 -8.00 -1.66 -17.42
CA PRO A 354 -9.08 -2.65 -17.38
C PRO A 354 -8.58 -4.09 -17.21
N THR A 355 -7.38 -4.39 -17.69
CA THR A 355 -6.71 -5.69 -17.54
C THR A 355 -6.33 -5.98 -16.10
N TRP A 356 -6.20 -4.95 -15.26
CA TRP A 356 -5.91 -5.06 -13.84
C TRP A 356 -7.21 -4.97 -13.02
N SER A 357 -8.00 -3.91 -13.20
CA SER A 357 -9.20 -3.65 -12.40
C SER A 357 -10.28 -4.75 -12.54
N ASN A 358 -10.49 -5.30 -13.74
CA ASN A 358 -11.45 -6.39 -13.94
C ASN A 358 -10.93 -7.76 -13.48
N GLY A 359 -9.62 -7.91 -13.33
CA GLY A 359 -8.98 -9.16 -12.91
C GLY A 359 -8.65 -9.22 -11.41
N LEU A 360 -8.86 -8.12 -10.68
CA LEU A 360 -8.58 -8.04 -9.26
C LEU A 360 -9.53 -8.92 -8.46
N THR A 361 -8.98 -9.89 -7.74
CA THR A 361 -9.76 -10.77 -6.88
C THR A 361 -10.48 -9.96 -5.80
N HIS A 362 -11.78 -10.23 -5.61
CA HIS A 362 -12.70 -9.44 -4.76
C HIS A 362 -12.99 -8.00 -5.24
N GLY A 363 -12.68 -7.64 -6.48
CA GLY A 363 -12.93 -6.29 -7.03
C GLY A 363 -14.38 -5.83 -6.90
N GLU A 364 -15.38 -6.69 -7.15
CA GLU A 364 -16.80 -6.33 -6.98
C GLU A 364 -17.13 -5.99 -5.51
N TRP A 365 -16.61 -6.78 -4.57
CA TRP A 365 -16.79 -6.54 -3.14
C TRP A 365 -16.14 -5.22 -2.70
N LEU A 366 -14.92 -4.96 -3.18
CA LEU A 366 -14.20 -3.70 -2.94
C LEU A 366 -14.99 -2.50 -3.47
N GLY A 367 -15.56 -2.63 -4.67
CA GLY A 367 -16.44 -1.61 -5.26
C GLY A 367 -17.69 -1.33 -4.42
N LYS A 368 -18.31 -2.37 -3.86
CA LYS A 368 -19.47 -2.21 -2.94
C LYS A 368 -19.07 -1.44 -1.67
N LYS A 369 -17.96 -1.80 -1.01
CA LYS A 369 -17.49 -1.09 0.19
C LYS A 369 -17.08 0.36 -0.12
N THR A 370 -16.40 0.58 -1.24
CA THR A 370 -16.02 1.93 -1.71
C THR A 370 -17.25 2.79 -1.99
N GLY A 371 -18.30 2.22 -2.59
CA GLY A 371 -19.58 2.90 -2.79
C GLY A 371 -20.26 3.28 -1.47
N ARG A 372 -20.20 2.42 -0.44
CA ARG A 372 -20.69 2.75 0.92
C ARG A 372 -19.83 3.85 1.56
N LEU A 373 -18.51 3.79 1.41
CA LEU A 373 -17.60 4.84 1.88
C LEU A 373 -17.96 6.19 1.27
N CYS A 374 -18.16 6.26 -0.05
CA CYS A 374 -18.57 7.49 -0.75
C CYS A 374 -19.86 8.09 -0.18
N ARG A 375 -20.85 7.26 0.16
CA ARG A 375 -22.10 7.72 0.77
C ARG A 375 -21.89 8.19 2.22
N MET A 376 -21.11 7.45 3.01
CA MET A 376 -20.81 7.79 4.41
C MET A 376 -20.09 9.14 4.53
N VAL A 377 -19.13 9.42 3.65
CA VAL A 377 -18.38 10.69 3.65
C VAL A 377 -19.13 11.84 2.95
N GLY A 378 -20.29 11.58 2.33
CA GLY A 378 -21.09 12.60 1.64
C GLY A 378 -20.67 12.92 0.19
N VAL A 379 -19.73 12.17 -0.39
CA VAL A 379 -19.28 12.34 -1.79
C VAL A 379 -20.31 11.81 -2.81
N ALA A 380 -21.11 10.80 -2.46
CA ALA A 380 -22.17 10.28 -3.32
C ALA A 380 -23.57 10.62 -2.79
N CYS A 381 -24.52 10.92 -3.70
CA CYS A 381 -25.94 11.09 -3.35
C CYS A 381 -26.52 9.78 -2.79
N GLY A 382 -27.34 9.90 -1.76
CA GLY A 382 -28.01 8.80 -1.08
C GLY A 382 -28.28 9.21 0.36
N SER A 383 -29.40 8.76 0.93
CA SER A 383 -29.72 9.11 2.31
C SER A 383 -28.84 8.31 3.26
N VAL A 384 -28.44 8.92 4.39
CA VAL A 384 -27.63 8.24 5.43
C VAL A 384 -28.37 6.98 5.92
N GLU A 385 -29.70 6.93 5.82
CA GLU A 385 -30.49 5.74 6.16
C GLU A 385 -30.17 4.52 5.28
N ALA A 386 -29.80 4.67 4.00
CA ALA A 386 -29.37 3.56 3.15
C ALA A 386 -27.95 3.04 3.48
N VAL A 387 -27.18 3.79 4.28
CA VAL A 387 -25.87 3.36 4.80
C VAL A 387 -26.03 2.59 6.13
N LYS A 388 -27.17 2.79 6.83
CA LYS A 388 -27.53 2.14 8.10
C LYS A 388 -28.08 0.72 7.96
N GLU A 389 -28.26 0.20 6.73
CA GLU A 389 -28.45 -1.25 6.56
C GLU A 389 -27.24 -1.99 7.14
N ILE A 390 -27.52 -2.96 8.03
CA ILE A 390 -26.49 -3.73 8.72
C ILE A 390 -25.71 -4.53 7.67
N ASP A 391 -24.48 -4.10 7.42
CA ASP A 391 -23.54 -4.82 6.57
C ASP A 391 -22.66 -5.70 7.47
N ALA A 392 -23.01 -6.98 7.54
CA ALA A 392 -22.36 -7.95 8.40
C ALA A 392 -20.84 -8.03 8.15
N ASP A 393 -20.38 -7.78 6.92
CA ASP A 393 -18.94 -7.80 6.58
C ASP A 393 -18.14 -6.73 7.34
N THR A 394 -18.79 -5.67 7.81
CA THR A 394 -18.12 -4.60 8.58
C THR A 394 -17.88 -4.96 10.03
N ALA A 395 -18.53 -6.01 10.54
CA ALA A 395 -18.27 -6.49 11.89
C ALA A 395 -16.80 -6.95 12.03
N PRO A 396 -16.19 -6.88 13.23
CA PRO A 396 -14.82 -7.33 13.44
C PRO A 396 -14.56 -8.79 13.03
N ASP A 397 -15.58 -9.65 13.14
CA ASP A 397 -15.55 -11.06 12.74
C ASP A 397 -16.02 -11.30 11.29
N GLY A 398 -16.22 -10.22 10.52
CA GLY A 398 -16.74 -10.25 9.15
C GLY A 398 -18.15 -10.82 9.02
N GLY A 399 -18.93 -10.87 10.10
CA GLY A 399 -20.30 -11.39 10.10
C GLY A 399 -20.39 -12.92 10.05
N LYS A 400 -19.26 -13.61 10.23
CA LYS A 400 -19.14 -15.08 10.11
C LYS A 400 -18.74 -15.76 11.41
N GLY A 401 -18.49 -15.01 12.49
CA GLY A 401 -17.80 -15.51 13.66
C GLY A 401 -16.28 -15.65 13.45
N LEU A 402 -15.57 -15.74 14.57
CA LEU A 402 -14.15 -16.08 14.60
C LEU A 402 -13.96 -17.59 14.47
N LEU A 403 -12.87 -17.99 13.82
CA LEU A 403 -12.51 -19.39 13.67
C LEU A 403 -12.07 -19.96 15.02
N SER A 404 -12.47 -21.20 15.29
CA SER A 404 -11.97 -21.97 16.43
C SER A 404 -10.48 -22.29 16.25
N LYS A 405 -9.82 -22.70 17.33
CA LYS A 405 -8.42 -23.14 17.27
C LYS A 405 -8.24 -24.29 16.28
N GLU A 406 -9.16 -25.26 16.28
CA GLU A 406 -9.13 -26.42 15.37
C GLU A 406 -9.28 -26.01 13.90
N GLU A 407 -10.07 -24.98 13.62
CA GLU A 407 -10.26 -24.41 12.29
C GLU A 407 -9.02 -23.62 11.83
N LEU A 408 -8.42 -22.83 12.72
CA LEU A 408 -7.16 -22.14 12.48
C LEU A 408 -6.02 -23.13 12.20
N ASP A 409 -5.86 -24.16 13.04
CA ASP A 409 -4.85 -25.20 12.88
C ASP A 409 -5.04 -25.96 11.55
N ARG A 410 -6.29 -26.16 11.12
CA ARG A 410 -6.61 -26.78 9.82
C ARG A 410 -6.19 -25.88 8.67
N ARG A 411 -6.56 -24.59 8.72
CA ARG A 411 -6.19 -23.61 7.70
C ARG A 411 -4.67 -23.47 7.58
N GLU A 412 -3.96 -23.44 8.70
CA GLU A 412 -2.50 -23.38 8.72
C GLU A 412 -1.88 -24.61 8.03
N ARG A 413 -2.36 -25.83 8.36
CA ARG A 413 -1.90 -27.05 7.68
C ARG A 413 -2.14 -27.01 6.17
N ASP A 414 -3.32 -26.55 5.74
CA ASP A 414 -3.67 -26.47 4.32
C ASP A 414 -2.78 -25.47 3.56
N ILE A 415 -2.48 -24.31 4.18
CA ILE A 415 -1.57 -23.30 3.62
C ILE A 415 -0.15 -23.87 3.52
N ILE A 416 0.35 -24.52 4.58
CA ILE A 416 1.69 -25.14 4.58
C ILE A 416 1.77 -26.20 3.48
N LEU A 417 0.77 -27.07 3.36
CA LEU A 417 0.74 -28.11 2.33
C LEU A 417 0.75 -27.51 0.91
N MET A 418 -0.02 -26.44 0.69
CA MET A 418 0.00 -25.70 -0.58
C MET A 418 1.40 -25.14 -0.89
N ILE A 419 2.05 -24.49 0.07
CA ILE A 419 3.40 -23.91 -0.10
C ILE A 419 4.40 -25.02 -0.45
N LEU A 420 4.39 -26.13 0.28
CA LEU A 420 5.28 -27.27 0.03
C LEU A 420 5.05 -27.89 -1.35
N THR A 421 3.80 -27.94 -1.81
CA THR A 421 3.45 -28.46 -3.13
C THR A 421 4.00 -27.55 -4.23
N ARG A 422 3.79 -26.23 -4.14
CA ARG A 422 4.34 -25.25 -5.08
C ARG A 422 5.87 -25.23 -5.09
N ASP A 423 6.49 -25.37 -3.92
CA ASP A 423 7.96 -25.46 -3.82
C ASP A 423 8.50 -26.73 -4.46
N LYS A 424 7.77 -27.84 -4.38
CA LYS A 424 8.12 -29.08 -5.08
C LYS A 424 7.99 -28.92 -6.59
N GLU A 425 6.86 -28.40 -7.07
CA GLU A 425 6.62 -28.12 -8.49
C GLU A 425 7.72 -27.21 -9.07
N ARG A 426 8.09 -26.15 -8.36
CA ARG A 426 9.20 -25.26 -8.76
C ARG A 426 10.52 -26.01 -8.91
N LYS A 427 10.89 -26.86 -7.94
CA LYS A 427 12.14 -27.62 -8.00
C LYS A 427 12.15 -28.58 -9.19
N GLU A 428 11.02 -29.22 -9.47
CA GLU A 428 10.87 -30.11 -10.63
C GLU A 428 11.00 -29.34 -11.96
N GLU A 429 10.42 -28.14 -12.06
CA GLU A 429 10.58 -27.24 -13.21
C GLU A 429 12.05 -26.81 -13.40
N GLU A 430 12.71 -26.35 -12.34
CA GLU A 430 14.13 -25.94 -12.38
C GLU A 430 15.05 -27.11 -12.79
N GLU A 431 14.80 -28.31 -12.28
CA GLU A 431 15.53 -29.52 -12.67
C GLU A 431 15.29 -29.86 -14.14
N GLY A 432 14.04 -29.77 -14.61
CA GLY A 432 13.69 -29.97 -16.01
C GLY A 432 14.36 -28.97 -16.96
N GLU A 433 14.47 -27.70 -16.55
CA GLU A 433 15.19 -26.66 -17.30
C GLU A 433 16.70 -26.91 -17.33
N LYS A 434 17.30 -27.28 -16.19
CA LYS A 434 18.73 -27.64 -16.11
C LYS A 434 19.05 -28.83 -17.02
N GLN A 435 18.22 -29.86 -17.02
CA GLN A 435 18.37 -31.03 -17.90
C GLN A 435 18.26 -30.65 -19.39
N LYS A 436 17.28 -29.80 -19.76
CA LYS A 436 17.15 -29.28 -21.14
C LYS A 436 18.36 -28.44 -21.55
N ALA A 437 18.91 -27.61 -20.66
CA ALA A 437 20.09 -26.80 -20.92
C ALA A 437 21.35 -27.67 -21.11
N GLN A 438 21.55 -28.69 -20.27
CA GLN A 438 22.64 -29.66 -20.40
C GLN A 438 22.52 -30.48 -21.69
N GLY A 439 21.31 -30.94 -22.06
CA GLY A 439 21.06 -31.65 -23.32
C GLY A 439 21.35 -30.80 -24.56
N LYS A 440 21.01 -29.51 -24.55
CA LYS A 440 21.38 -28.57 -25.63
C LYS A 440 22.89 -28.31 -25.68
N GLY A 441 23.56 -28.25 -24.54
CA GLY A 441 25.02 -28.13 -24.46
C GLY A 441 25.75 -29.34 -25.05
N PHE A 442 25.29 -30.56 -24.71
CA PHE A 442 25.84 -31.81 -25.24
C PHE A 442 25.59 -31.97 -26.74
N GLY A 443 24.39 -31.61 -27.23
CA GLY A 443 24.08 -31.61 -28.66
C GLY A 443 24.90 -30.61 -29.49
N ARG A 444 25.24 -29.46 -28.89
CA ARG A 444 26.12 -28.45 -29.52
C ARG A 444 27.59 -28.88 -29.51
N TRP A 445 28.03 -29.58 -28.46
CA TRP A 445 29.35 -30.20 -28.39
C TRP A 445 29.52 -31.33 -29.41
N LEU A 446 28.54 -32.23 -29.55
CA LEU A 446 28.55 -33.30 -30.57
C LEU A 446 28.59 -32.74 -32.00
N LYS A 447 27.84 -31.67 -32.29
CA LYS A 447 27.92 -30.97 -33.59
C LYS A 447 29.25 -30.26 -33.82
N GLY A 448 29.94 -29.83 -32.76
CA GLY A 448 31.29 -29.27 -32.83
C GLY A 448 32.36 -30.32 -33.13
N ILE A 449 32.19 -31.55 -32.66
CA ILE A 449 33.10 -32.68 -32.91
C ILE A 449 32.88 -33.30 -34.29
N SER A 450 31.64 -33.33 -34.79
CA SER A 450 31.36 -33.82 -36.15
C SER A 450 31.74 -32.84 -37.26
N GLY A 451 32.10 -31.60 -36.92
CA GLY A 451 32.52 -30.55 -37.86
C GLY A 451 34.02 -30.53 -38.18
N SER A 452 34.87 -31.32 -37.51
CA SER A 452 36.32 -31.30 -37.68
C SER A 452 36.90 -32.40 -38.60
N SER A 453 36.06 -33.10 -39.36
CA SER A 453 36.46 -34.30 -40.13
C SER A 453 36.44 -34.13 -41.66
N SER A 454 36.66 -32.93 -42.19
CA SER A 454 36.80 -32.75 -43.65
C SER A 454 37.61 -31.51 -44.04
N VAL A 455 38.93 -31.59 -43.89
CA VAL A 455 39.87 -30.91 -44.80
C VAL A 455 41.08 -31.82 -44.99
N ASN A 456 41.13 -32.49 -46.14
CA ASN A 456 42.33 -32.99 -46.79
C ASN A 456 42.29 -32.47 -48.23
#